data_AF-A0A7J4FNS7-F1
#
_entry.id   AF-A0A7J4FNS7-F1
#
_cell.length_a   1.000
_cell.length_b   1.000
_cell.length_c   1.000
_cell.angle_alpha   90.00
_cell.angle_beta   90.00
_cell.angle_gamma   90.00
#
_symmetry.space_group_name_H-M   'P 1'
#
loop_
_entity.id
_entity.type
_entity.pdbx_description
1 polymer ?
#
loop_
_entity_poly.entity_id
_entity_poly.type
_entity_poly.pdbx_seq_one_letter_code
_entity_poly.pdbx_strand_id
1 'polypeptide(L)'
;MKDFYRHERREDGFWEDISKIFGNLEVSFTPPRRINPLPNRSFILYLILSIITLGIFGIYWLYVLIKDPNEHFKHHVQVDEQLLATVEKTFTT
;
A
#
# COMPACT_ATOMS: atom_id res chain seq x y z
N MET A 1 -2.52 4.99 12.38
CA MET A 1 -3.04 3.92 11.49
C MET A 1 -4.07 4.39 10.48
N LYS A 2 -5.09 5.17 10.86
CA LYS A 2 -6.03 5.75 9.88
C LYS A 2 -5.34 6.59 8.80
N ASP A 3 -4.18 7.18 9.12
CA ASP A 3 -3.36 7.94 8.19
C ASP A 3 -2.79 7.07 7.05
N PHE A 4 -2.19 5.91 7.37
CA PHE A 4 -1.71 4.93 6.39
C PHE A 4 -2.83 4.42 5.48
N TYR A 5 -4.01 4.12 6.03
CA TYR A 5 -5.19 3.76 5.24
C TYR A 5 -5.56 4.86 4.23
N ARG A 6 -5.58 6.13 4.67
CA ARG A 6 -5.89 7.27 3.79
C ARG A 6 -4.78 7.56 2.78
N HIS A 7 -3.53 7.30 3.14
CA HIS A 7 -2.38 7.42 2.27
C HIS A 7 -2.46 6.40 1.13
N GLU A 8 -2.66 5.13 1.46
CA GLU A 8 -2.82 4.04 0.49
C GLU A 8 -3.95 4.32 -0.52
N ARG A 9 -5.09 4.84 -0.07
CA ARG A 9 -6.19 5.23 -0.97
C ARG A 9 -5.85 6.41 -1.90
N ARG A 10 -4.94 7.30 -1.49
CA ARG A 10 -4.45 8.39 -2.35
C ARG A 10 -3.48 7.87 -3.39
N GLU A 11 -2.64 6.91 -3.02
CA GLU A 11 -1.75 6.23 -3.98
C GLU A 11 -2.52 5.47 -5.04
N ASP A 12 -3.61 4.79 -4.67
CA ASP A 12 -4.46 4.09 -5.66
C ASP A 12 -4.95 5.05 -6.75
N GLY A 13 -5.38 6.26 -6.36
CA GLY A 13 -5.77 7.30 -7.31
C GLY A 13 -4.59 7.82 -8.14
N PHE A 14 -3.43 8.02 -7.52
CA PHE A 14 -2.21 8.40 -8.24
C PHE A 14 -1.83 7.38 -9.31
N TRP A 15 -1.82 6.08 -8.98
CA TRP A 15 -1.49 5.02 -9.94
C TRP A 15 -2.54 4.87 -11.05
N GLU A 16 -3.81 5.12 -10.75
CA GLU A 16 -4.87 5.20 -11.75
C GLU A 16 -4.61 6.34 -12.76
N ASP A 17 -4.24 7.52 -12.26
CA ASP A 17 -3.93 8.67 -13.11
C ASP A 17 -2.67 8.44 -13.97
N ILE A 18 -1.62 7.83 -13.39
CA ILE A 18 -0.43 7.42 -14.15
C ILE A 18 -0.78 6.43 -15.26
N SER A 19 -1.58 5.41 -14.95
CA SER A 19 -2.03 4.41 -15.93
C SER A 19 -2.79 5.06 -17.10
N LYS A 20 -3.67 6.04 -16.81
CA LYS A 20 -4.38 6.81 -17.85
C LYS A 20 -3.43 7.63 -18.73
N ILE A 21 -2.48 8.34 -18.11
CA ILE A 21 -1.50 9.16 -18.84
C ILE A 21 -0.64 8.27 -19.75
N PHE A 22 -0.18 7.13 -19.24
CA PHE A 22 0.62 6.18 -20.02
C PHE A 22 -0.19 5.59 -21.18
N GLY A 23 -1.47 5.28 -20.95
CA GLY A 23 -2.39 4.84 -22.00
C GLY A 23 -2.54 5.87 -23.12
N ASN A 24 -2.55 7.16 -22.81
CA ASN A 24 -2.58 8.24 -23.82
C ASN A 24 -1.27 8.36 -24.61
N LEU A 25 -0.17 7.83 -24.08
CA LEU A 25 1.15 7.78 -24.72
C LEU A 25 1.41 6.44 -25.43
N GLU A 26 0.38 5.62 -25.63
CA GLU A 26 0.47 4.26 -26.19
C GLU A 26 1.32 3.28 -25.35
N VAL A 27 1.58 3.62 -24.09
CA VAL A 27 2.31 2.77 -23.13
C VAL A 27 1.30 2.04 -22.24
N SER A 28 1.32 0.70 -22.29
CA SER A 28 0.44 -0.12 -21.43
C SER A 28 1.07 -0.35 -20.06
N PHE A 29 0.68 0.46 -19.07
CA PHE A 29 1.04 0.26 -17.67
C PHE A 29 -0.20 -0.10 -16.84
N THR A 30 -0.20 -1.30 -16.25
CA THR A 30 -1.22 -1.74 -15.31
C THR A 30 -0.58 -2.00 -13.95
N PRO A 31 -0.84 -1.16 -12.94
CA PRO A 31 -0.26 -1.37 -11.61
C PRO A 31 -0.74 -2.72 -11.02
N PRO A 32 0.10 -3.38 -10.21
CA PRO A 32 -0.22 -4.70 -9.68
C PRO A 32 -1.36 -4.58 -8.68
N ARG A 33 -2.24 -5.58 -8.66
CA ARG A 33 -3.35 -5.58 -7.70
C ARG A 33 -2.82 -5.82 -6.28
N ARG A 34 -3.12 -4.92 -5.34
CA ARG A 34 -2.83 -5.11 -3.92
C ARG A 34 -3.56 -6.35 -3.38
N ILE A 35 -2.81 -7.28 -2.79
CA ILE A 35 -3.34 -8.52 -2.21
C ILE A 35 -3.83 -8.29 -0.77
N ASN A 36 -3.12 -7.44 -0.01
CA ASN A 36 -3.38 -7.17 1.39
C ASN A 36 -3.65 -5.67 1.61
N PRO A 37 -4.86 -5.16 1.30
CA PRO A 37 -5.17 -3.75 1.57
C PRO A 37 -5.14 -3.49 3.07
N LEU A 38 -4.56 -2.35 3.45
CA LEU A 38 -4.49 -1.93 4.84
C LEU A 38 -5.91 -1.73 5.39
N PRO A 39 -6.31 -2.41 6.47
CA PRO A 39 -7.63 -2.19 7.05
C PRO A 39 -7.66 -0.90 7.86
N ASN A 40 -8.86 -0.31 7.94
CA ASN A 40 -9.09 0.92 8.68
C ASN A 40 -9.18 0.63 10.19
N ARG A 41 -8.04 0.69 10.87
CA ARG A 41 -7.92 0.43 12.31
C ARG A 41 -8.00 1.72 13.13
N SER A 42 -8.83 1.71 14.18
CA SER A 42 -8.95 2.82 15.14
C SER A 42 -7.84 2.74 16.19
N PHE A 43 -7.04 3.80 16.28
CA PHE A 43 -6.00 3.93 17.29
C PHE A 43 -6.57 3.85 18.72
N ILE A 44 -7.67 4.58 18.97
CA ILE A 44 -8.29 4.65 20.30
C ILE A 44 -8.82 3.28 20.73
N LEU A 45 -9.44 2.54 19.82
CA LEU A 45 -9.92 1.18 20.11
C LEU A 45 -8.77 0.25 20.51
N TYR A 46 -7.66 0.31 19.78
CA TYR A 46 -6.49 -0.52 20.03
C TYR A 46 -5.82 -0.16 21.37
N LEU A 47 -5.80 1.13 21.72
CA LEU A 47 -5.32 1.60 23.01
C LEU A 47 -6.19 1.06 24.16
N ILE A 48 -7.53 1.17 24.04
CA ILE A 48 -8.47 0.65 25.03
C ILE A 48 -8.30 -0.86 25.21
N LEU A 49 -8.24 -1.61 24.11
CA LEU A 49 -8.00 -3.06 24.15
C LEU A 49 -6.67 -3.41 24.83
N SER A 50 -5.62 -2.62 24.59
CA SER A 50 -4.33 -2.81 25.25
C SER A 50 -4.42 -2.61 26.76
N ILE A 51 -5.22 -1.65 27.24
CA ILE A 51 -5.42 -1.42 28.68
C ILE A 51 -6.27 -2.54 29.29
N ILE A 52 -7.40 -2.88 28.67
CA ILE A 52 -8.34 -3.89 29.19
C ILE A 52 -7.70 -5.28 29.25
N THR A 53 -6.83 -5.61 28.30
CA THR A 53 -6.11 -6.89 28.27
C THR A 53 -4.79 -6.88 29.06
N LEU A 54 -4.57 -5.87 29.92
CA LEU A 54 -3.35 -5.70 30.72
C LEU A 54 -2.06 -5.75 29.89
N GLY A 55 -2.10 -5.18 28.68
CA GLY A 55 -0.96 -5.09 27.77
C GLY A 55 -0.80 -6.26 26.79
N ILE A 56 -1.54 -7.36 26.94
CA ILE A 56 -1.41 -8.53 26.05
C ILE A 56 -1.79 -8.17 24.60
N PHE A 57 -2.87 -7.41 24.41
CA PHE A 57 -3.24 -6.92 23.07
C PHE A 57 -2.19 -5.96 22.49
N GLY A 58 -1.39 -5.30 23.32
CA GLY A 58 -0.28 -4.45 22.90
C GLY A 58 0.76 -5.21 22.06
N ILE A 59 0.97 -6.50 22.31
CA ILE A 59 1.89 -7.34 21.53
C ILE A 59 1.34 -7.58 20.12
N TYR A 60 0.05 -7.91 20.01
CA TYR A 60 -0.61 -8.01 18.71
C TYR A 60 -0.59 -6.67 17.96
N TRP A 61 -0.83 -5.57 18.68
CA TRP A 61 -0.77 -4.23 18.10
C TRP A 61 0.62 -3.92 17.55
N LEU A 62 1.69 -4.26 18.28
CA LEU A 62 3.07 -4.10 17.82
C LEU A 62 3.34 -4.90 16.53
N TYR A 63 2.89 -6.15 16.47
CA TYR A 63 2.98 -6.95 15.25
C TYR A 63 2.29 -6.27 14.06
N VAL A 64 1.09 -5.72 14.26
CA VAL A 64 0.36 -4.99 13.21
C VAL A 64 1.15 -3.76 12.75
N LEU A 65 1.74 -2.98 13.68
CA LEU A 65 2.53 -1.79 13.35
C LEU A 65 3.77 -2.10 12.51
N ILE A 66 4.33 -3.31 12.60
CA ILE A 66 5.49 -3.74 11.80
C ILE A 66 5.02 -4.35 10.47
N LYS A 67 4.01 -5.22 10.52
CA LYS A 67 3.54 -5.94 9.34
C LYS A 67 2.90 -5.01 8.31
N ASP A 68 2.06 -4.08 8.75
CA ASP A 68 1.29 -3.19 7.86
C ASP A 68 2.22 -2.38 6.93
N PRO A 69 3.23 -1.63 7.43
CA PRO A 69 4.17 -0.93 6.55
C PRO A 69 4.98 -1.88 5.66
N ASN A 70 5.41 -3.04 6.18
CA ASN A 70 6.21 -3.98 5.39
C ASN A 70 5.42 -4.54 4.19
N GLU A 71 4.16 -4.90 4.36
CA GLU A 71 3.31 -5.34 3.26
C GLU A 71 3.03 -4.20 2.26
N HIS A 72 2.89 -2.97 2.76
CA HIS A 72 2.75 -1.79 1.92
C HIS A 72 4.02 -1.52 1.07
N PHE A 73 5.22 -1.61 1.66
CA PHE A 73 6.48 -1.46 0.91
C PHE A 73 6.71 -2.57 -0.10
N LYS A 74 6.30 -3.81 0.19
CA LYS A 74 6.36 -4.89 -0.81
C LYS A 74 5.51 -4.58 -2.04
N HIS A 75 4.37 -3.94 -1.85
CA HIS A 75 3.54 -3.50 -2.96
C HIS A 75 4.25 -2.41 -3.80
N HIS A 76 4.90 -1.43 -3.16
CA HIS A 76 5.70 -0.43 -3.87
C HIS A 76 6.80 -1.06 -4.73
N VAL A 77 7.51 -2.06 -4.19
CA VAL A 77 8.53 -2.79 -4.96
C VAL A 77 7.94 -3.43 -6.21
N GLN A 78 6.76 -4.06 -6.11
CA GLN A 78 6.09 -4.66 -7.26
C GLN A 78 5.66 -3.63 -8.30
N VAL A 79 5.21 -2.46 -7.86
CA VAL A 79 4.85 -1.37 -8.77
C VAL A 79 6.08 -0.86 -9.52
N ASP A 80 7.18 -0.62 -8.79
CA ASP A 80 8.44 -0.15 -9.36
C ASP A 80 8.99 -1.14 -10.39
N GLU A 81 8.97 -2.45 -10.10
CA GLU A 81 9.37 -3.50 -11.04
C GLU A 81 8.56 -3.47 -12.34
N GLN A 82 7.22 -3.33 -12.23
CA GLN A 82 6.36 -3.24 -13.41
C GLN A 82 6.56 -1.95 -14.20
N LEU A 83 6.77 -0.84 -13.51
CA LEU A 83 7.02 0.46 -14.13
C LEU A 83 8.34 0.42 -14.90
N LEU A 84 9.41 -0.06 -14.27
CA LEU A 84 10.74 -0.20 -14.90
C LEU A 84 10.68 -1.12 -16.12
N ALA A 85 10.03 -2.28 -16.01
CA ALA A 85 9.88 -3.20 -17.14
C ALA A 85 9.11 -2.58 -18.31
N THR A 86 8.06 -1.80 -18.00
CA THR A 86 7.28 -1.10 -19.02
C THR A 86 8.12 -0.04 -19.72
N VAL A 87 8.83 0.78 -18.93
CA VAL A 87 9.70 1.85 -19.43
C VAL A 87 10.83 1.30 -20.29
N GLU A 88 11.52 0.25 -19.84
CA GLU A 88 12.60 -0.40 -20.59
C GLU A 88 12.09 -0.94 -21.93
N LYS A 89 10.91 -1.59 -21.94
CA LYS A 89 10.28 -2.07 -23.16
C LYS A 89 9.95 -0.94 -24.15
N THR A 90 9.48 0.21 -23.65
CA THR A 90 9.17 1.37 -24.49
C THR A 90 10.42 1.99 -25.11
N PHE A 91 11.56 2.01 -24.41
CA PHE A 91 12.81 2.59 -24.94
C PHE A 91 13.61 1.64 -25.85
N THR A 92 13.36 0.33 -25.77
CA THR A 92 14.03 -0.69 -26.59
C THR A 92 13.26 -1.06 -27.86
N THR A 93 12.04 -0.54 -28.01
CA THR A 93 11.20 -0.67 -29.22
C THR A 93 11.36 0.56 -30.09
#